data_AF-A0A7S1JFA7-F1
#
_entry.id   AF-A0A7S1JFA7-F1
#
_cell.length_a   1.000
_cell.length_b   1.000
_cell.length_c   1.000
_cell.angle_alpha   90.00
_cell.angle_beta   90.00
_cell.angle_gamma   90.00
#
_symmetry.space_group_name_H-M   'P 1'
#
loop_
_entity.id
_entity.type
_entity.pdbx_description
1 polymer ?
#
loop_
_entity_poly.entity_id
_entity_poly.type
_entity_poly.pdbx_seq_one_letter_code
_entity_poly.pdbx_strand_id
1 'polypeptide(L)'
;GGVERRGEHVQQAIATSGPFDGLLGFSQGANLASIMTGRAERGLIPQRWRFVVTLCGTASRWAEEDMASLFDPRLRTPSLHLIGTADPAAGRSEALAELFSAANRSVVRTDEGHKP
;
A
#
# COMPACT_ATOMS: atom_id res chain seq x y z
N GLY A 1 5.16 15.85 9.35
CA GLY A 1 5.91 15.78 8.07
C GLY A 1 5.00 15.81 6.84
N GLY A 2 5.55 15.78 5.63
CA GLY A 2 4.76 15.85 4.38
C GLY A 2 3.89 14.61 4.08
N VAL A 3 4.18 13.46 4.69
CA VAL A 3 3.41 12.20 4.56
C VAL A 3 2.16 12.23 5.43
N GLU A 4 2.28 12.69 6.68
CA GLU A 4 1.15 12.81 7.62
C GLU A 4 0.04 13.71 7.06
N ARG A 5 0.39 14.89 6.53
CA ARG A 5 -0.58 15.80 5.87
C ARG A 5 -1.32 15.15 4.70
N ARG A 6 -0.66 14.29 3.92
CA ARG A 6 -1.31 13.56 2.81
C ARG A 6 -2.20 12.44 3.34
N GLY A 7 -1.76 11.75 4.40
CA GLY A 7 -2.57 10.75 5.11
C GLY A 7 -3.85 11.34 5.67
N GLU A 8 -3.78 12.50 6.33
CA GLU A 8 -4.94 13.22 6.87
C GLU A 8 -5.94 13.60 5.76
N HIS A 9 -5.45 14.10 4.63
CA HIS A 9 -6.31 14.43 3.50
C HIS A 9 -7.05 13.20 2.94
N VAL A 10 -6.34 12.08 2.80
CA VAL A 10 -6.93 10.81 2.36
C VAL A 10 -7.94 10.28 3.37
N GLN A 11 -7.64 10.35 4.67
CA GLN A 11 -8.58 9.95 5.73
C GLN A 11 -9.85 10.79 5.69
N GLN A 12 -9.71 12.10 5.51
CA GLN A 12 -10.84 13.00 5.42
C GLN A 12 -11.70 12.66 4.20
N ALA A 13 -11.10 12.45 3.02
CA ALA A 13 -11.83 12.05 1.82
C ALA A 13 -12.58 10.71 2.02
N ILE A 14 -11.93 9.72 2.64
CA ILE A 14 -12.56 8.42 2.97
C ILE A 14 -13.75 8.61 3.93
N ALA A 15 -13.63 9.50 4.91
CA ALA A 15 -14.68 9.74 5.89
C ALA A 15 -15.88 10.51 5.31
N THR A 16 -15.65 11.46 4.40
CA THR A 16 -16.70 12.34 3.87
C THR A 16 -17.34 11.85 2.59
N SER A 17 -16.63 11.04 1.80
CA SER A 17 -17.07 10.60 0.46
C SER A 17 -17.26 9.09 0.35
N GLY A 18 -17.12 8.35 1.45
CA GLY A 18 -17.32 6.91 1.50
C GLY A 18 -18.80 6.49 1.48
N PRO A 19 -19.06 5.17 1.50
CA PRO A 19 -18.08 4.10 1.73
C PRO A 19 -17.22 3.79 0.49
N PHE A 20 -15.94 3.47 0.72
CA PHE A 20 -15.03 2.96 -0.31
C PHE A 20 -14.71 1.48 -0.04
N ASP A 21 -14.83 0.64 -1.05
CA ASP A 21 -14.52 -0.80 -0.89
C ASP A 21 -13.04 -1.11 -0.89
N GLY A 22 -12.21 -0.24 -1.45
CA GLY A 22 -10.78 -0.49 -1.60
C GLY A 22 -9.97 0.78 -1.75
N LEU A 23 -8.66 0.66 -1.52
CA LEU A 23 -7.68 1.69 -1.88
C LEU A 23 -6.96 1.27 -3.15
N LEU A 24 -6.78 2.20 -4.08
CA LEU A 24 -5.91 2.03 -5.24
C LEU A 24 -4.86 3.12 -5.22
N GLY A 25 -3.60 2.74 -5.44
CA GLY A 25 -2.51 3.70 -5.50
C GLY A 25 -1.50 3.34 -6.58
N PHE A 26 -0.95 4.35 -7.24
CA PHE A 26 0.18 4.23 -8.17
C PHE A 26 1.44 4.85 -7.57
N SER A 27 2.59 4.18 -7.71
CA SER A 27 3.90 4.67 -7.29
C SER A 27 3.89 5.09 -5.80
N GLN A 28 4.08 6.37 -5.49
CA GLN A 28 3.98 6.85 -4.11
C GLN A 28 2.57 6.71 -3.50
N GLY A 29 1.52 6.76 -4.32
CA GLY A 29 0.15 6.48 -3.89
C GLY A 29 -0.05 5.02 -3.45
N ALA A 30 0.62 4.06 -4.10
CA ALA A 30 0.64 2.68 -3.65
C ALA A 30 1.29 2.55 -2.28
N ASN A 31 2.41 3.26 -2.07
CA ASN A 31 3.10 3.26 -0.78
C ASN A 31 2.21 3.82 0.33
N LEU A 32 1.52 4.93 0.06
CA LEU A 32 0.58 5.52 1.01
C LEU A 32 -0.59 4.58 1.33
N ALA A 33 -1.17 3.91 0.32
CA ALA A 33 -2.24 2.94 0.53
C ALA A 33 -1.79 1.77 1.43
N SER A 34 -0.57 1.26 1.24
CA SER A 34 0.01 0.21 2.08
C SER A 34 0.25 0.68 3.51
N ILE A 35 0.79 1.89 3.71
CA ILE A 35 1.02 2.48 5.05
C ILE A 35 -0.31 2.67 5.78
N MET A 36 -1.31 3.24 5.10
CA MET A 36 -2.65 3.42 5.64
C MET A 36 -3.25 2.09 6.08
N THR A 37 -3.05 1.03 5.29
CA THR A 37 -3.51 -0.33 5.61
C THR A 37 -2.79 -0.89 6.82
N GLY A 38 -1.47 -0.74 6.93
CA GLY A 38 -0.74 -1.12 8.13
C GLY A 38 -1.24 -0.37 9.37
N ARG A 39 -1.41 0.95 9.30
CA ARG A 39 -1.97 1.74 10.40
C ARG A 39 -3.37 1.27 10.81
N ALA A 40 -4.20 0.90 9.85
CA ALA A 40 -5.55 0.41 10.09
C ALA A 40 -5.55 -0.95 10.79
N GLU A 41 -4.72 -1.90 10.32
CA GLU A 41 -4.57 -3.21 10.96
C GLU A 41 -3.93 -3.13 12.35
N ARG A 42 -3.18 -2.06 12.64
CA ARG A 42 -2.66 -1.75 13.99
C ARG A 42 -3.64 -1.03 14.90
N GLY A 43 -4.85 -0.74 14.41
CA GLY A 43 -5.86 0.00 15.17
C GLY A 43 -5.50 1.48 15.39
N LEU A 44 -4.49 2.01 14.68
CA LEU A 44 -4.10 3.42 14.78
C LEU A 44 -5.11 4.32 14.07
N ILE A 45 -5.83 3.78 13.10
CA ILE A 45 -6.91 4.45 12.37
C ILE A 45 -8.04 3.45 12.06
N PRO A 46 -9.28 3.90 11.84
CA PRO A 46 -10.36 3.00 11.43
C PRO A 46 -10.10 2.40 10.04
N GLN A 47 -10.21 1.07 9.93
CA GLN A 47 -10.20 0.41 8.63
C GLN A 47 -11.55 0.61 7.94
N ARG A 48 -11.56 1.37 6.84
CA ARG A 48 -12.79 1.71 6.09
C ARG A 48 -12.84 1.12 4.69
N TRP A 49 -11.85 0.29 4.33
CA TRP A 49 -11.74 -0.40 3.05
C TRP A 49 -11.51 -1.90 3.27
N ARG A 50 -11.87 -2.70 2.27
CA ARG A 50 -11.82 -4.17 2.29
C ARG A 50 -10.61 -4.74 1.54
N PHE A 51 -10.04 -4.01 0.59
CA PHE A 51 -8.88 -4.45 -0.19
C PHE A 51 -7.97 -3.29 -0.62
N VAL A 52 -6.78 -3.63 -1.11
CA VAL A 52 -5.80 -2.68 -1.64
C VAL A 52 -5.28 -3.12 -3.00
N VAL A 53 -5.17 -2.19 -3.94
CA VAL A 53 -4.51 -2.39 -5.24
C VAL A 53 -3.30 -1.47 -5.32
N THR A 54 -2.12 -2.03 -5.56
CA THR A 54 -0.88 -1.28 -5.73
C THR A 54 -0.38 -1.41 -7.15
N LEU A 55 -0.13 -0.28 -7.81
CA LEU A 55 0.47 -0.19 -9.14
C LEU A 55 1.89 0.38 -9.00
N CYS A 56 2.93 -0.39 -9.34
CA CYS A 56 4.33 0.05 -9.24
C CYS A 56 4.72 0.65 -7.86
N GLY A 57 4.12 0.16 -6.78
CA GLY A 57 4.47 0.55 -5.42
C GLY A 57 5.86 0.02 -5.04
N THR A 58 6.52 0.65 -4.08
CA THR A 58 7.84 0.22 -3.61
C THR A 58 7.87 0.10 -2.10
N ALA A 59 8.53 -0.93 -1.58
CA ALA A 59 8.91 -0.99 -0.17
C ALA A 59 10.00 0.07 0.05
N SER A 60 9.56 1.31 0.18
CA SER A 60 10.45 2.43 0.41
C SER A 60 10.93 2.36 1.85
N ARG A 61 12.27 2.43 2.04
CA ARG A 61 12.95 2.61 3.32
C ARG A 61 12.64 4.02 3.84
N TRP A 62 11.41 4.27 4.27
CA TRP A 62 11.10 5.44 5.08
C TRP A 62 11.70 5.15 6.45
N ALA A 63 12.80 5.87 6.75
CA ALA A 63 13.82 5.53 7.73
C ALA A 63 13.42 5.75 9.20
N GLU A 64 12.23 5.29 9.60
CA GLU A 64 11.81 5.29 10.99
C GLU A 64 11.44 3.87 11.40
N GLU A 65 12.01 3.42 12.52
CA GLU A 65 11.76 2.10 13.14
C GLU A 65 10.25 1.85 13.35
N ASP A 66 9.48 2.93 13.51
CA ASP A 66 8.02 2.93 13.64
C ASP A 66 7.30 2.34 12.42
N MET A 67 7.84 2.48 11.20
CA MET A 67 7.17 1.99 9.99
C MET A 67 7.33 0.50 9.78
N ALA A 68 8.44 -0.10 10.22
CA ALA A 68 8.62 -1.55 10.16
C ALA A 68 7.55 -2.25 11.01
N SER A 69 7.23 -1.67 12.16
CA SER A 69 6.19 -2.18 13.06
C SER A 69 4.82 -2.27 12.38
N LEU A 70 4.51 -1.42 11.38
CA LEU A 70 3.23 -1.48 10.68
C LEU A 70 3.06 -2.75 9.83
N PHE A 71 4.17 -3.38 9.42
CA PHE A 71 4.18 -4.54 8.53
C PHE A 71 4.62 -5.85 9.23
N ASP A 72 4.87 -5.84 10.54
CA ASP A 72 5.13 -7.04 11.36
C ASP A 72 4.11 -7.23 12.50
N PRO A 73 3.14 -8.16 12.41
CA PRO A 73 3.02 -9.19 11.37
C PRO A 73 2.61 -8.62 9.99
N ARG A 74 2.84 -9.43 8.94
CA ARG A 74 2.47 -9.11 7.56
C ARG A 74 0.99 -8.75 7.45
N LEU A 75 0.69 -7.79 6.56
CA LEU A 75 -0.67 -7.28 6.39
C LEU A 75 -1.62 -8.36 5.88
N ARG A 76 -2.82 -8.44 6.46
CA ARG A 76 -3.83 -9.45 6.13
C ARG A 76 -4.92 -8.93 5.21
N THR A 77 -5.04 -7.63 5.02
CA THR A 77 -6.00 -7.03 4.09
C THR A 77 -5.75 -7.58 2.69
N PRO A 78 -6.78 -8.12 2.00
CA PRO A 78 -6.66 -8.60 0.63
C PRO A 78 -5.97 -7.58 -0.28
N SER A 79 -4.95 -8.02 -1.02
CA SER A 79 -4.16 -7.13 -1.86
C SER A 79 -3.92 -7.68 -3.27
N LEU A 80 -3.86 -6.76 -4.22
CA LEU A 80 -3.44 -7.01 -5.60
C LEU A 80 -2.27 -6.09 -5.94
N HIS A 81 -1.15 -6.67 -6.35
CA HIS A 81 0.07 -5.96 -6.71
C HIS A 81 0.33 -6.11 -8.21
N LEU A 82 0.25 -5.00 -8.96
CA LEU A 82 0.67 -4.94 -10.36
C LEU A 82 2.10 -4.42 -10.42
N ILE A 83 2.96 -5.21 -11.05
CA ILE A 83 4.39 -4.96 -11.15
C ILE A 83 4.79 -4.94 -12.62
N GLY A 84 5.22 -3.78 -13.12
CA GLY A 84 5.88 -3.67 -14.42
C GLY A 84 7.29 -4.25 -14.33
N THR A 85 7.59 -5.32 -15.07
CA THR A 85 8.89 -6.01 -15.01
C THR A 85 10.01 -5.19 -15.66
N ALA A 86 9.67 -4.26 -16.56
CA ALA A 86 10.62 -3.31 -17.13
C ALA A 86 10.85 -2.07 -16.24
N ASP A 87 10.13 -1.93 -15.12
CA ASP A 87 10.38 -0.87 -14.13
C ASP A 87 11.70 -1.14 -13.39
N PRO A 88 12.66 -0.19 -13.36
CA PRO A 88 13.87 -0.32 -12.53
C PRO A 88 13.59 -0.54 -11.03
N ALA A 89 12.37 -0.27 -10.58
CA ALA A 89 11.90 -0.51 -9.22
C ALA A 89 11.19 -1.86 -9.01
N ALA A 90 11.06 -2.73 -10.02
CA ALA A 90 10.30 -3.98 -9.94
C ALA A 90 10.67 -4.83 -8.72
N GLY A 91 11.97 -5.00 -8.43
CA GLY A 91 12.42 -5.75 -7.23
C GLY A 91 11.95 -5.13 -5.90
N ARG A 92 11.80 -3.80 -5.83
CA ARG A 92 11.22 -3.11 -4.67
C ARG A 92 9.69 -3.24 -4.61
N SER A 93 9.03 -3.42 -5.76
CA SER A 93 7.61 -3.73 -5.82
C SER A 93 7.32 -5.15 -5.34
N GLU A 94 8.17 -6.11 -5.70
CA GLU A 94 8.11 -7.47 -5.16
C GLU A 94 8.28 -7.47 -3.64
N ALA A 95 9.29 -6.74 -3.13
CA ALA A 95 9.49 -6.58 -1.69
C ALA A 95 8.27 -5.96 -0.98
N LEU A 96 7.56 -5.02 -1.62
CA LEU A 96 6.31 -4.48 -1.07
C LEU A 96 5.22 -5.55 -1.00
N ALA A 97 5.04 -6.34 -2.06
CA ALA A 97 4.06 -7.42 -2.08
C ALA A 97 4.33 -8.46 -0.99
N GLU A 98 5.60 -8.72 -0.68
CA GLU A 98 5.96 -9.60 0.42
C GLU A 98 5.51 -9.07 1.78
N LEU A 99 5.41 -7.76 2.00
CA LEU A 99 4.89 -7.21 3.28
C LEU A 99 3.41 -7.55 3.53
N PHE A 100 2.70 -8.07 2.54
CA PHE A 100 1.36 -8.63 2.66
C PHE A 100 1.42 -10.16 2.82
N SER A 101 0.47 -10.72 3.57
CA SER A 101 0.35 -12.16 3.81
C SER A 101 0.18 -12.93 2.51
N ALA A 102 0.92 -14.03 2.35
CA ALA A 102 0.85 -14.89 1.17
C ALA A 102 -0.57 -15.45 0.93
N ALA A 103 -1.35 -15.66 1.99
CA ALA A 103 -2.71 -16.17 1.89
C ALA A 103 -3.69 -15.16 1.28
N ASN A 104 -3.37 -13.86 1.33
CA ASN A 104 -4.29 -12.78 0.99
C ASN A 104 -3.75 -11.83 -0.09
N ARG A 105 -2.56 -12.10 -0.65
CA ARG A 105 -1.96 -11.29 -1.72
C ARG A 105 -2.04 -11.99 -3.07
N SER A 106 -2.27 -11.21 -4.11
CA SER A 106 -2.10 -11.61 -5.50
C SER A 106 -1.08 -10.70 -6.18
N VAL A 107 -0.23 -11.26 -7.04
CA VAL A 107 0.78 -10.52 -7.79
C VAL A 107 0.56 -10.76 -9.28
N VAL A 108 0.43 -9.67 -10.03
CA VAL A 108 0.33 -9.67 -11.50
C VAL A 108 1.54 -8.93 -12.05
N ARG A 109 2.23 -9.55 -13.00
CA ARG A 109 3.39 -8.97 -13.67
C ARG A 109 3.01 -8.57 -15.09
N THR A 110 3.48 -7.41 -15.53
CA THR A 110 3.32 -6.92 -16.90
C THR A 110 4.68 -6.62 -17.49
N ASP A 111 4.82 -6.67 -18.82
CA ASP A 111 6.08 -6.31 -19.51
C ASP A 111 6.30 -4.79 -19.61
N GLU A 112 5.40 -4.01 -18.99
CA GLU A 112 5.44 -2.56 -18.97
C GLU A 112 6.48 -2.04 -17.96
N GLY A 113 6.81 -0.75 -18.09
CA GLY A 113 7.64 -0.02 -17.13
C GLY A 113 6.84 0.60 -15.99
N HIS A 114 7.26 1.79 -15.54
CA HIS A 114 6.60 2.54 -14.47
C HIS A 114 5.32 3.24 -14.96
N LYS A 115 4.22 2.48 -15.15
CA LYS A 115 2.95 2.98 -15.67
C LYS A 115 1.76 2.53 -14.80
N PRO A 116 0.71 3.37 -14.65
CA PRO A 116 -0.55 2.96 -14.04
C PRO A 116 -1.36 2.03 -14.94
#